data_AF-A0A2G2WK87-F1
#
_entry.id   AF-A0A2G2WK87-F1
#
_cell.length_a   1.000
_cell.length_b   1.000
_cell.length_c   1.000
_cell.angle_alpha   90.00
_cell.angle_beta   90.00
_cell.angle_gamma   90.00
#
_symmetry.space_group_name_H-M   'P 1'
#
loop_
_entity.id
_entity.type
_entity.pdbx_description
1 polymer ?
#
loop_
_entity_poly.entity_id
_entity_poly.type
_entity_poly.pdbx_seq_one_letter_code
_entity_poly.pdbx_strand_id
1 'polypeptide(L)'
;MAFCKVGILSLLLLSGIFLLGIEVEFGNAQKMCIQVCDPEVASMTCPSSGDEKINDVCVNCCTAAVGCKLFRSDGSLICTGTPE
;
A
#
# COMPACT_ATOMS: atom_id res chain seq x y z
N MET A 1 -35.62 -10.35 41.77
CA MET A 1 -34.57 -9.52 41.13
C MET A 1 -33.27 -10.30 40.91
N ALA A 2 -33.34 -11.51 40.35
CA ALA A 2 -32.16 -12.36 40.09
C ALA A 2 -31.92 -12.60 38.59
N PHE A 3 -33.00 -12.62 37.80
CA PHE A 3 -32.96 -12.85 36.35
C PHE A 3 -32.23 -11.75 35.57
N CYS A 4 -32.27 -10.50 36.04
CA CYS A 4 -31.53 -9.39 35.43
C CYS A 4 -30.01 -9.55 35.60
N LYS A 5 -29.54 -10.05 36.77
CA LYS A 5 -28.11 -10.14 37.06
C LYS A 5 -27.43 -11.26 36.27
N VAL A 6 -28.12 -12.39 36.09
CA VAL A 6 -27.67 -13.50 35.24
C VAL A 6 -27.67 -13.10 33.76
N GLY A 7 -28.72 -12.41 33.29
CA GLY A 7 -28.78 -11.93 31.90
C GLY A 7 -27.66 -10.96 31.55
N ILE A 8 -27.34 -10.03 32.46
CA ILE A 8 -26.25 -9.05 32.27
C ILE A 8 -24.88 -9.74 32.26
N LEU A 9 -24.65 -10.70 33.16
CA LEU A 9 -23.39 -11.47 33.20
C LEU A 9 -23.20 -12.30 31.92
N SER A 10 -24.25 -12.96 31.42
CA SER A 10 -24.19 -13.69 30.16
C SER A 10 -23.92 -12.79 28.96
N LEU A 11 -24.51 -11.59 28.92
CA LEU A 11 -24.30 -10.63 27.84
C LEU A 11 -22.86 -10.09 27.83
N LEU A 12 -22.31 -9.79 29.01
CA LEU A 12 -20.93 -9.34 29.18
C LEU A 12 -19.92 -10.40 28.72
N LEU A 13 -20.13 -11.67 29.12
CA LEU A 13 -19.27 -12.78 28.72
C LEU A 13 -19.28 -13.02 27.20
N LEU A 14 -20.45 -12.94 26.55
CA LEU A 14 -20.58 -13.07 25.10
C LEU A 14 -19.92 -11.90 24.34
N SER A 15 -20.05 -10.67 24.85
CA SER A 15 -19.42 -9.49 24.23
C SER A 15 -17.89 -9.49 24.34
N GLY A 16 -17.33 -10.01 25.44
CA GLY A 16 -15.88 -10.10 25.63
C GLY A 16 -15.21 -11.14 24.73
N ILE A 17 -15.87 -12.28 24.48
CA ILE A 17 -15.38 -13.32 23.55
C ILE A 17 -15.38 -12.81 22.11
N PHE A 18 -16.41 -12.04 21.72
CA PHE A 18 -16.50 -11.43 20.40
C PHE A 18 -15.36 -10.44 20.15
N LEU A 19 -14.91 -9.70 21.17
CA LEU A 19 -13.78 -8.78 21.07
C LEU A 19 -12.42 -9.48 21.06
N LEU A 20 -12.27 -10.61 21.76
CA LEU A 20 -11.02 -11.38 21.79
C LEU A 20 -10.76 -12.15 20.48
N GLY A 21 -11.82 -12.49 19.74
CA GLY A 21 -11.75 -13.25 18.49
C GLY A 21 -11.60 -12.41 17.22
N ILE A 22 -11.58 -11.08 17.32
CA ILE A 22 -11.22 -10.22 16.18
C ILE A 22 -9.70 -10.07 16.22
N GLU A 23 -8.99 -11.07 15.72
CA GLU A 23 -7.70 -10.79 15.11
C GLU A 23 -8.00 -9.88 13.92
N VAL A 24 -7.95 -8.58 14.16
CA VAL A 24 -7.98 -7.60 13.08
C VAL A 24 -6.68 -7.84 12.33
N GLU A 25 -6.72 -8.68 11.31
CA GLU A 25 -5.73 -8.67 10.24
C GLU A 25 -5.82 -7.30 9.56
N PHE A 26 -5.25 -6.28 10.21
CA PHE A 26 -4.89 -5.01 9.59
C PHE A 26 -3.61 -5.23 8.77
N GLY A 27 -3.58 -6.35 8.05
CA GLY A 27 -2.43 -6.89 7.34
C GLY A 27 -2.63 -6.76 5.84
N ASN A 28 -3.18 -5.64 5.37
CA ASN A 28 -3.06 -5.18 3.99
C ASN A 28 -3.67 -3.78 3.88
N ALA A 29 -2.95 -2.78 4.40
CA ALA A 29 -3.18 -1.41 3.96
C ALA A 29 -2.82 -1.36 2.48
N GLN A 30 -3.80 -1.59 1.61
CA GLN A 30 -3.64 -1.49 0.16
C GLN A 30 -3.02 -0.11 -0.14
N LYS A 31 -1.82 -0.11 -0.71
CA LYS A 31 -1.07 1.10 -1.00
C LYS A 31 -1.82 1.91 -2.05
N MET A 32 -2.61 2.89 -1.62
CA MET A 32 -3.29 3.78 -2.56
C MET A 32 -2.29 4.77 -3.14
N CYS A 33 -1.95 4.56 -4.42
CA CYS A 33 -1.09 5.46 -5.17
C CYS A 33 -1.89 6.47 -5.98
N ILE A 34 -1.58 7.75 -5.82
CA ILE A 34 -2.16 8.80 -6.66
C ILE A 34 -1.53 8.76 -8.06
N GLN A 35 -2.34 8.90 -9.11
CA GLN A 35 -1.88 8.88 -10.51
C GLN A 35 -1.50 10.29 -11.00
N VAL A 36 -0.54 10.91 -10.31
CA VAL A 36 0.01 12.23 -10.70
C VAL A 36 1.41 12.04 -11.25
N CYS A 37 1.72 12.67 -12.40
CA CYS A 37 3.07 12.63 -12.97
C CYS A 37 4.04 13.36 -12.03
N ASP A 38 5.18 12.75 -11.75
CA ASP A 38 6.25 13.42 -11.03
C ASP A 38 7.08 14.28 -12.02
N PRO A 39 7.11 15.63 -11.87
CA PRO A 39 7.80 16.52 -12.81
C PRO A 39 9.33 16.36 -12.77
N GLU A 40 9.88 15.71 -11.74
CA GLU A 40 11.31 15.42 -11.69
C GLU A 40 11.70 14.23 -12.58
N VAL A 41 10.73 13.39 -12.97
CA VAL A 41 10.96 12.21 -13.80
C VAL A 41 11.14 12.65 -15.25
N ALA A 42 12.36 12.48 -15.75
CA ALA A 42 12.67 12.70 -17.16
C ALA A 42 12.57 11.42 -17.99
N SER A 43 12.83 10.27 -17.35
CA SER A 43 12.90 8.99 -18.03
C SER A 43 12.74 7.80 -17.08
N MET A 44 12.43 6.64 -17.64
CA MET A 44 12.43 5.37 -16.90
C MET A 44 13.09 4.25 -17.70
N THR A 45 13.56 3.23 -16.98
CA THR A 45 14.03 1.96 -17.54
C THR A 45 13.39 0.83 -16.76
N CYS A 46 12.81 -0.14 -17.47
CA CYS A 46 12.11 -1.26 -16.87
C CYS A 46 12.76 -2.59 -17.24
N PRO A 47 12.74 -3.60 -16.36
CA PRO A 47 13.32 -4.92 -16.65
C PRO A 47 12.73 -5.57 -17.91
N SER A 48 11.43 -5.35 -18.15
CA SER A 48 10.72 -5.88 -19.31
C SER A 48 11.19 -5.30 -20.65
N SER A 49 11.79 -4.12 -20.65
CA SER A 49 12.31 -3.43 -21.83
C SER A 49 13.86 -3.46 -21.87
N GLY A 50 14.49 -4.23 -20.97
CA GLY A 50 15.94 -4.27 -20.84
C GLY A 50 16.51 -2.90 -20.46
N ASP A 51 17.51 -2.45 -21.21
CA ASP A 51 18.20 -1.17 -21.02
C ASP A 51 17.56 0.00 -21.80
N GLU A 52 16.41 -0.23 -22.43
CA GLU A 52 15.71 0.83 -23.15
C GLU A 52 15.29 1.94 -22.18
N LYS A 53 15.68 3.17 -22.53
CA LYS A 53 15.36 4.37 -21.77
C LYS A 53 14.15 5.06 -22.41
N ILE A 54 13.02 4.99 -21.70
CA ILE A 54 11.75 5.58 -22.11
C ILE A 54 11.71 7.00 -21.57
N ASN A 55 11.63 8.00 -22.44
CA ASN A 55 11.58 9.41 -22.07
C ASN A 55 10.13 9.91 -22.06
N ASP A 56 9.89 11.07 -21.43
CA ASP A 56 8.59 11.75 -21.40
C ASP A 56 7.46 10.89 -20.80
N VAL A 57 7.77 10.21 -19.68
CA VAL A 57 6.87 9.30 -18.99
C VAL A 57 6.12 10.01 -17.86
N CYS A 58 4.79 9.93 -17.88
CA CYS A 58 3.95 10.32 -16.75
C CYS A 58 3.85 9.15 -15.76
N VAL A 59 4.72 9.16 -14.75
CA VAL A 59 4.74 8.16 -13.68
C VAL A 59 5.29 8.79 -12.40
N ASN A 60 5.05 8.18 -11.25
CA ASN A 60 5.70 8.53 -10.00
C ASN A 60 6.20 7.27 -9.29
N CYS A 61 6.97 7.42 -8.22
CA CYS A 61 7.54 6.28 -7.50
C CYS A 61 6.51 5.32 -6.90
N CYS A 62 5.31 5.78 -6.63
CA CYS A 62 4.24 4.95 -6.09
C CYS A 62 3.63 4.07 -7.20
N THR A 63 3.38 4.65 -8.37
CA THR A 63 2.75 3.98 -9.52
C THR A 63 3.73 3.25 -10.43
N ALA A 64 5.03 3.41 -10.20
CA ALA A 64 6.09 2.73 -10.94
C ALA A 64 5.96 1.21 -10.81
N ALA A 65 5.96 0.51 -11.95
CA ALA A 65 5.93 -0.95 -11.96
C ALA A 65 7.18 -1.53 -11.27
N VAL A 66 7.03 -2.70 -10.67
CA VAL A 66 8.06 -3.35 -9.87
C VAL A 66 9.37 -3.48 -10.67
N GLY A 67 10.47 -2.99 -10.10
CA GLY A 67 11.78 -3.02 -10.72
C GLY A 67 12.04 -1.93 -11.76
N CYS A 68 11.04 -1.14 -12.16
CA CYS A 68 11.27 0.01 -13.03
C CYS A 68 12.00 1.12 -12.27
N LYS A 69 13.05 1.66 -12.88
CA LYS A 69 13.87 2.74 -12.34
C LYS A 69 13.47 4.05 -13.00
N LEU A 70 13.24 5.08 -12.19
CA LEU A 70 12.92 6.43 -12.64
C LEU A 70 14.14 7.32 -12.47
N PHE A 71 14.42 8.16 -13.45
CA PHE A 71 15.60 9.02 -13.47
C PHE A 71 15.24 10.47 -13.76
N ARG A 72 15.98 11.39 -13.12
CA ARG A 72 15.96 12.82 -13.46
C ARG A 72 16.68 13.10 -14.78
N SER A 73 16.56 14.33 -15.26
CA SER A 73 17.24 14.81 -16.46
C SER A 73 18.77 14.73 -16.38
N ASP A 74 19.35 14.82 -15.18
CA ASP A 74 20.79 14.65 -14.94
C ASP A 74 21.24 13.18 -14.88
N GLY A 75 20.31 12.24 -15.01
CA GLY A 75 20.56 10.80 -14.93
C GLY A 75 20.58 10.24 -13.50
N SER A 76 20.34 11.07 -12.47
CA SER A 76 20.24 10.58 -11.10
C SER A 76 19.00 9.69 -10.91
N LEU A 77 19.17 8.60 -10.16
CA LEU A 77 18.08 7.70 -9.80
C LEU A 77 17.16 8.37 -8.78
N ILE A 78 15.87 8.42 -9.08
CA ILE A 78 14.83 8.92 -8.17
C ILE A 78 14.37 7.76 -7.28
N CYS A 79 13.93 6.66 -7.90
CA CYS A 79 13.40 5.49 -7.19
C CYS A 79 13.35 4.25 -8.09
N THR A 80 13.12 3.10 -7.46
CA THR A 80 12.77 1.85 -8.14
C THR A 80 11.38 1.43 -7.68
N GLY A 81 10.49 1.08 -8.61
CA GLY A 81 9.15 0.61 -8.29
C GLY A 81 9.19 -0.64 -7.40
N THR A 82 8.39 -0.64 -6.34
CA THR A 82 8.32 -1.72 -5.35
C THR A 82 6.97 -2.42 -5.43
N PRO A 83 6.88 -3.68 -4.98
CA PRO A 83 5.57 -4.30 -4.75
C PRO A 83 4.76 -3.47 -3.74
N GLU A 84 3.44 -3.67 -3.80
CA GLU A 84 2.46 -3.10 -2.86
C GLU A 84 2.56 -3.73 -1.48
#